data_AF-A0A2E1EAV5-F1
#
_entry.id   AF-A0A2E1EAV5-F1
#
_cell.length_a   1.000
_cell.length_b   1.000
_cell.length_c   1.000
_cell.angle_alpha   90.00
_cell.angle_beta   90.00
_cell.angle_gamma   90.00
#
_symmetry.space_group_name_H-M   'P 1'
#
loop_
_entity.id
_entity.type
_entity.pdbx_description
1 polymer ?
#
loop_
_entity_poly.entity_id
_entity_poly.type
_entity_poly.pdbx_seq_one_letter_code
_entity_poly.pdbx_strand_id
1 'polypeptide(L)' 'RIQKDKDKLIHDWKESGIRVEKARWGRSVIIQGKKKIQLSKDIDPQKLTKKDVEGYLGKKLKK' A
#
# COMPACT_ATOMS: atom_id res chain seq x y z
N ARG A 1 17.43 -21.72 1.50
CA ARG A 1 15.94 -21.73 1.51
C ARG A 1 15.45 -20.33 1.89
N ILE A 2 15.22 -19.44 0.92
CA ILE A 2 15.00 -18.02 1.22
C ILE A 2 13.50 -17.75 1.36
N GLN A 3 13.07 -17.46 2.59
CA GLN A 3 11.70 -17.12 2.96
C GLN A 3 11.40 -15.65 2.58
N LYS A 4 11.47 -15.27 1.30
CA LYS A 4 11.43 -13.87 0.83
C LYS A 4 10.04 -13.22 0.81
N ASP A 5 8.98 -13.96 1.08
CA ASP A 5 7.60 -13.48 0.93
C ASP A 5 6.94 -12.99 2.22
N LYS A 6 7.41 -13.41 3.39
CA LYS A 6 6.75 -13.08 4.67
C LYS A 6 6.92 -11.60 5.08
N ASP A 7 7.95 -10.92 4.61
CA ASP A 7 8.28 -9.54 4.98
C ASP A 7 7.62 -8.45 4.12
N LYS A 8 6.79 -8.85 3.16
CA LYS A 8 6.21 -7.91 2.19
C LYS A 8 4.99 -7.16 2.72
N LEU A 9 4.21 -7.74 3.63
CA LEU A 9 3.03 -7.08 4.17
C LEU A 9 3.43 -6.05 5.24
N ILE A 10 2.97 -4.81 5.08
CA ILE A 10 3.26 -3.71 6.02
C ILE A 10 2.03 -3.37 6.83
N HIS A 11 0.90 -3.16 6.14
CA HIS A 11 -0.40 -2.88 6.77
C HIS A 11 -1.48 -3.74 6.12
N ASP A 12 -2.41 -4.24 6.93
CA ASP A 12 -3.57 -5.01 6.48
C ASP A 12 -4.83 -4.51 7.21
N TRP A 13 -5.69 -3.80 6.47
CA TRP A 13 -7.01 -3.39 6.93
C TRP A 13 -8.08 -4.24 6.25
N LYS A 14 -8.29 -5.44 6.78
CA LYS A 14 -9.25 -6.44 6.28
C LYS A 14 -10.66 -5.88 6.12
N GLU A 15 -11.13 -5.09 7.08
CA GLU A 15 -12.48 -4.50 7.05
C GLU A 15 -12.72 -3.60 5.84
N SER A 16 -11.69 -2.88 5.40
CA SER A 16 -11.78 -1.97 4.24
C SER A 16 -11.27 -2.62 2.94
N GLY A 17 -10.78 -3.86 3.03
CA GLY A 17 -10.14 -4.58 1.94
C GLY A 17 -8.86 -3.91 1.41
N ILE A 18 -8.18 -3.13 2.27
CA ILE A 18 -6.99 -2.35 1.92
C ILE A 18 -5.75 -3.01 2.52
N ARG A 19 -4.70 -3.15 1.73
CA ARG A 19 -3.39 -3.62 2.20
C ARG A 19 -2.25 -2.81 1.62
N VAL A 20 -1.16 -2.68 2.36
CA VAL A 20 0.08 -2.03 1.93
C VAL A 20 1.18 -3.06 1.93
N GLU A 21 1.84 -3.21 0.79
CA GLU A 21 2.90 -4.19 0.58
C GLU A 21 4.20 -3.51 0.10
N LYS A 22 5.35 -4.06 0.50
CA LYS A 22 6.67 -3.70 -0.06
C LYS A 22 6.71 -4.13 -1.52
N ALA A 23 6.97 -3.18 -2.40
CA ALA A 23 7.22 -3.41 -3.81
C ALA A 23 8.73 -3.59 -4.07
N ARG A 24 9.10 -3.71 -5.35
CA ARG A 24 10.51 -3.74 -5.76
C ARG A 24 11.14 -2.35 -5.59
N TRP A 25 12.45 -2.31 -5.37
CA TRP A 25 13.26 -1.07 -5.35
C TRP A 25 12.91 -0.09 -4.21
N GLY A 26 12.53 -0.61 -3.04
CA GLY A 26 12.22 0.22 -1.86
C GLY A 26 10.92 1.02 -1.97
N ARG A 27 10.09 0.74 -2.99
CA ARG A 27 8.75 1.31 -3.13
C ARG A 27 7.74 0.52 -2.33
N SER A 28 6.56 1.10 -2.13
CA SER A 28 5.41 0.40 -1.55
C SER A 28 4.22 0.46 -2.49
N VAL A 29 3.26 -0.44 -2.29
CA VAL A 29 2.04 -0.53 -3.09
C VAL A 29 0.85 -0.62 -2.15
N ILE A 30 -0.13 0.25 -2.38
CA ILE A 30 -1.46 0.14 -1.77
C ILE A 30 -2.32 -0.70 -2.70
N ILE A 31 -2.98 -1.72 -2.17
CA ILE A 31 -3.88 -2.60 -2.91
C ILE A 31 -5.26 -2.56 -2.25
N GLN A 32 -6.29 -2.29 -3.03
CA GLN A 32 -7.70 -2.42 -2.64
C GLN A 32 -8.48 -3.13 -3.74
N GLY A 33 -8.72 -4.43 -3.58
CA GLY A 33 -9.31 -5.27 -4.62
C GLY A 33 -8.52 -5.21 -5.94
N LYS A 34 -9.14 -4.65 -6.99
CA LYS A 34 -8.50 -4.44 -8.31
C LYS A 34 -7.64 -3.18 -8.39
N LYS A 35 -7.83 -2.21 -7.50
CA LYS A 35 -7.05 -0.96 -7.50
C LYS A 35 -5.69 -1.20 -6.86
N LYS A 36 -4.64 -0.77 -7.55
CA LYS A 36 -3.27 -0.81 -7.05
C LYS A 36 -2.63 0.55 -7.29
N ILE A 37 -2.09 1.16 -6.24
CA ILE A 37 -1.41 2.44 -6.31
C ILE A 37 0.02 2.22 -5.84
N GLN A 38 0.97 2.46 -6.74
CA GLN A 38 2.38 2.40 -6.39
C GLN A 38 2.81 3.75 -5.80
N LEU A 39 3.42 3.70 -4.63
CA LEU A 39 3.95 4.87 -3.92
C LEU A 39 5.40 5.10 -4.32
N SER A 40 5.84 6.35 -4.24
CA SER A 40 7.26 6.70 -4.44
C SER A 40 8.13 6.08 -3.34
N LYS A 41 9.44 5.98 -3.60
CA LYS A 41 10.44 5.53 -2.62
C LYS A 41 10.59 6.49 -1.43
N ASP A 42 10.15 7.74 -1.62
CA ASP A 42 10.27 8.82 -0.62
C ASP A 42 9.16 8.73 0.44
N ILE A 43 8.13 7.90 0.19
CA ILE A 43 7.00 7.70 1.10
C ILE A 43 7.29 6.48 1.96
N ASP A 44 7.40 6.69 3.27
CA ASP A 44 7.56 5.61 4.23
C ASP A 44 6.23 4.88 4.45
N PRO A 45 6.09 3.62 3.98
CA PRO A 45 4.84 2.88 4.13
C PRO A 45 4.52 2.49 5.57
N GLN A 46 5.52 2.42 6.47
CA GLN A 46 5.26 2.07 7.87
C GLN A 46 4.53 3.20 8.59
N LYS A 47 4.74 4.45 8.17
CA LYS A 47 4.12 5.64 8.73
C LYS A 47 2.75 5.98 8.14
N LEU A 48 2.30 5.24 7.12
CA LEU A 48 1.00 5.48 6.50
C LEU A 48 -0.13 5.11 7.45
N THR A 49 -1.07 6.02 7.65
CA THR A 49 -2.30 5.75 8.37
C THR A 49 -3.41 5.32 7.41
N LYS A 50 -4.47 4.69 7.95
CA LYS A 50 -5.67 4.33 7.17
C LYS A 50 -6.21 5.53 6.37
N LYS A 51 -6.23 6.72 6.98
CA LYS A 51 -6.71 7.97 6.36
C LYS A 51 -5.85 8.41 5.18
N ASP A 52 -4.53 8.28 5.29
CA ASP A 52 -3.61 8.61 4.19
C ASP A 52 -3.85 7.68 3.00
N VAL A 53 -3.95 6.39 3.29
CA VAL A 53 -4.20 5.33 2.29
C VAL A 53 -5.55 5.50 1.61
N GLU A 54 -6.59 5.80 2.37
CA GLU A 54 -7.90 6.21 1.84
C GLU A 54 -7.81 7.48 1.01
N GLY A 55 -6.97 8.44 1.38
CA GLY A 55 -6.68 9.64 0.57
C GLY A 55 -6.06 9.30 -0.79
N TYR A 56 -5.11 8.35 -0.83
CA TYR A 56 -4.53 7.87 -2.09
C TYR A 56 -5.57 7.16 -2.97
N LEU A 57 -6.43 6.33 -2.37
CA LEU A 57 -7.50 5.60 -3.08
C LEU A 57 -8.70 6.48 -3.48
N GLY A 58 -8.95 7.50 -2.68
CA GLY A 58 -10.09 8.43 -2.72
C GLY A 58 -9.84 9.70 -3.51
N LYS A 59 -8.62 9.94 -4.01
CA LYS A 59 -8.39 10.81 -5.17
C LYS A 59 -9.10 10.22 -6.39
N LYS A 60 -10.43 10.28 -6.41
CA LYS A 60 -11.17 10.42 -7.67
C LYS A 60 -10.56 11.66 -8.30
N LEU A 61 -9.86 11.48 -9.42
CA LEU A 61 -9.72 12.57 -10.38
C LEU A 61 -11.14 13.11 -10.56
N LYS A 62 -11.40 14.30 -10.01
CA LYS A 62 -12.62 15.02 -10.35
C LYS A 62 -12.54 15.18 -11.86
N LYS A 63 -13.49 14.54 -12.55
CA LYS A 63 -13.65 14.66 -13.98
C LYS A 63 -13.99 16.10 -14.33
#